data_AF-A0A2G2QZL6-F1
#
_entry.id   AF-A0A2G2QZL6-F1
#
_cell.length_a   1.000
_cell.length_b   1.000
_cell.length_c   1.000
_cell.angle_alpha   90.00
_cell.angle_beta   90.00
_cell.angle_gamma   90.00
#
_symmetry.space_group_name_H-M   'P 1'
#
loop_
_entity.id
_entity.type
_entity.pdbx_description
1 polymer ?
#
loop_
_entity_poly.entity_id
_entity_poly.type
_entity_poly.pdbx_seq_one_letter_code
_entity_poly.pdbx_strand_id
1 'polypeptide(L)' 'NYGGGPVGVETLAAALSEQRDTIEDVIEPYLIQQGFLMRTPRGRALAPRAYEHLGLKPPKGSVQLELIEGPSDEP' A
#
# COMPACT_ATOMS: atom_id res chain seq x y z
N ASN A 1 -4.51 -10.16 -11.46
CA ASN A 1 -3.30 -9.45 -11.00
C ASN A 1 -3.67 -8.05 -10.56
N TYR A 2 -3.70 -7.80 -9.25
CA TYR A 2 -4.36 -6.65 -8.61
C TYR A 2 -3.64 -5.29 -8.77
N GLY A 3 -2.54 -5.21 -9.53
CA GLY A 3 -1.99 -3.95 -10.05
C GLY A 3 -1.69 -2.86 -9.01
N GLY A 4 -1.54 -3.20 -7.72
CA GLY A 4 -1.36 -2.23 -6.64
C GLY A 4 -2.62 -1.74 -5.93
N GLY A 5 -3.79 -2.27 -6.31
CA GLY A 5 -5.09 -2.00 -5.69
C GLY A 5 -5.30 -2.75 -4.36
N PRO A 6 -6.37 -2.38 -3.62
CA PRO A 6 -6.57 -2.84 -2.25
C PRO A 6 -6.84 -4.35 -2.19
N VAL A 7 -5.99 -5.06 -1.45
CA VAL A 7 -6.08 -6.51 -1.24
C VAL A 7 -6.51 -6.81 0.21
N GLY A 8 -7.37 -7.81 0.38
CA GLY A 8 -7.77 -8.28 1.70
C GLY A 8 -6.60 -8.93 2.43
N VAL A 9 -6.56 -8.83 3.76
CA VAL A 9 -5.52 -9.51 4.55
C VAL A 9 -5.57 -11.02 4.42
N GLU A 10 -6.76 -11.61 4.27
CA GLU A 10 -6.92 -13.04 4.04
C GLU A 10 -6.20 -13.48 2.75
N THR A 11 -6.25 -12.65 1.70
CA THR A 11 -5.53 -12.92 0.44
C THR A 11 -4.02 -12.75 0.60
N LEU A 12 -3.57 -11.77 1.39
CA LEU A 12 -2.15 -11.60 1.72
C LEU A 12 -1.62 -12.76 2.55
N ALA A 13 -2.36 -13.18 3.57
CA ALA A 13 -2.06 -14.33 4.42
C ALA A 13 -1.91 -15.61 3.60
N ALA A 14 -2.88 -15.88 2.71
CA ALA A 14 -2.81 -17.02 1.81
C ALA A 14 -1.62 -16.95 0.84
N ALA A 15 -1.32 -15.76 0.30
CA ALA A 15 -0.20 -15.58 -0.63
C ALA A 15 1.17 -15.71 0.04
N LEU A 16 1.29 -15.28 1.29
CA LEU A 16 2.53 -15.32 2.07
C LEU A 16 2.68 -16.61 2.89
N SER A 17 1.67 -17.48 2.91
CA SER A 17 1.60 -18.65 3.81
C SER A 17 1.80 -18.30 5.29
N GLU A 18 1.29 -17.12 5.68
CA GLU A 18 1.40 -16.57 7.03
C GLU A 18 0.03 -16.44 7.69
N GLN A 19 0.01 -16.40 9.01
CA GLN A 19 -1.22 -16.15 9.75
C GLN A 19 -1.65 -14.68 9.62
N ARG A 20 -2.96 -14.44 9.54
CA ARG A 20 -3.54 -13.09 9.48
C ARG A 20 -3.06 -12.22 10.64
N ASP A 21 -3.09 -12.77 11.85
CA ASP A 21 -2.71 -12.07 13.07
C ASP A 21 -1.23 -11.68 13.03
N THR A 22 -0.34 -12.54 12.53
CA THR A 22 1.08 -12.20 12.31
C THR A 22 1.22 -11.01 11.37
N ILE A 23 0.45 -10.97 10.28
CA ILE A 23 0.48 -9.83 9.35
C ILE A 23 0.00 -8.56 10.06
N GLU A 24 -1.13 -8.61 10.75
CA GLU A 24 -1.76 -7.43 11.38
C GLU A 24 -0.98 -6.90 12.59
N ASP A 25 -0.41 -7.77 13.41
CA ASP A 25 0.20 -7.42 14.70
C ASP A 25 1.72 -7.22 14.61
N VAL A 26 2.38 -7.84 13.63
CA VAL A 26 3.85 -7.79 13.51
C VAL A 26 4.30 -7.04 12.25
N ILE A 27 3.73 -7.38 11.10
CA ILE A 27 4.24 -6.91 9.80
C ILE A 27 3.69 -5.51 9.46
N GLU A 28 2.37 -5.33 9.57
CA GLU A 28 1.71 -4.08 9.22
C GLU A 28 2.23 -2.87 10.00
N PRO A 29 2.47 -2.92 11.33
CA PRO A 29 2.99 -1.78 12.08
C PRO A 29 4.30 -1.25 11.51
N TYR A 30 5.21 -2.16 11.13
CA TYR A 30 6.48 -1.79 10.53
C TYR A 30 6.29 -1.17 9.14
N LEU A 31 5.52 -1.81 8.26
CA LEU A 31 5.31 -1.33 6.89
C LEU A 31 4.56 0.00 6.84
N ILE A 32 3.62 0.22 7.76
CA ILE A 32 2.91 1.50 7.89
C ILE A 32 3.87 2.59 8.38
N GLN A 33 4.71 2.32 9.39
CA GLN A 33 5.70 3.27 9.88
C GLN A 33 6.74 3.66 8.82
N GLN A 34 7.17 2.71 7.99
CA GLN A 34 8.06 3.00 6.88
C GLN A 34 7.35 3.69 5.70
N GLY A 35 6.03 3.82 5.74
CA GLY A 35 5.25 4.44 4.67
C GLY A 35 5.19 3.57 3.41
N PHE A 36 5.20 2.24 3.57
CA PHE A 36 5.08 1.26 2.48
C PHE A 36 3.67 0.68 2.32
N LEU A 37 2.86 0.70 3.37
CA LEU A 37 1.51 0.13 3.38
C LEU A 37 0.49 1.14 3.89
N MET A 38 -0.69 1.15 3.29
CA MET A 38 -1.85 1.94 3.73
C MET A 38 -3.05 1.03 3.98
N ARG A 39 -3.70 1.21 5.14
CA ARG A 39 -5.00 0.58 5.43
C ARG A 39 -6.10 1.43 4.77
N THR A 40 -6.99 0.78 4.01
CA THR A 40 -8.16 1.41 3.38
C THR A 40 -9.42 0.61 3.73
N PRO A 41 -10.63 1.21 3.62
CA PRO A 41 -11.89 0.48 3.83
C PRO A 41 -12.06 -0.73 2.89
N ARG A 42 -11.35 -0.73 1.74
CA ARG A 42 -11.38 -1.81 0.74
C ARG A 42 -10.29 -2.86 0.94
N GLY A 43 -9.35 -2.66 1.87
CA GLY A 43 -8.21 -3.54 2.09
C GLY A 43 -6.88 -2.80 2.21
N ARG A 44 -5.78 -3.50 1.98
CA ARG A 44 -4.42 -3.00 2.09
C ARG A 44 -3.92 -2.56 0.73
N ALA A 45 -3.40 -1.35 0.63
CA ALA A 45 -2.81 -0.81 -0.59
C ALA A 45 -1.34 -0.47 -0.35
N LEU A 46 -0.53 -0.57 -1.40
CA LEU A 46 0.84 -0.09 -1.36
C LEU A 46 0.84 1.45 -1.34
N ALA A 47 1.71 2.02 -0.53
CA ALA A 47 2.02 3.46 -0.56
C ALA A 47 2.98 3.79 -1.72
N PRO A 48 3.09 5.06 -2.17
CA PRO A 48 4.00 5.45 -3.26
C PRO A 48 5.43 5.02 -3.02
N ARG A 49 5.91 5.21 -1.78
CA ARG A 49 7.25 4.84 -1.37
C ARG A 49 7.51 3.35 -1.58
N ALA A 50 6.50 2.50 -1.47
CA ALA A 50 6.65 1.07 -1.77
C ALA A 50 6.78 0.81 -3.27
N TYR A 51 6.04 1.52 -4.12
CA TYR A 51 6.24 1.43 -5.56
C TYR A 51 7.64 1.87 -5.97
N GLU A 52 8.12 3.00 -5.44
CA GLU A 52 9.48 3.49 -5.66
C GLU A 52 10.54 2.49 -5.18
N HIS A 53 10.38 1.96 -3.97
CA HIS A 53 11.30 0.98 -3.39
C HIS A 53 11.34 -0.33 -4.20
N LEU A 54 10.22 -0.73 -4.77
CA LEU A 54 10.11 -1.92 -5.62
C LEU A 54 10.48 -1.64 -7.09
N GLY A 55 10.79 -0.40 -7.47
CA GLY A 55 11.05 0.00 -8.86
C GLY A 55 9.83 -0.13 -9.78
N LEU A 56 8.62 -0.12 -9.21
CA LEU A 56 7.36 -0.27 -9.92
C LEU A 56 6.74 1.10 -10.23
N LYS A 57 6.01 1.21 -11.35
CA LYS A 57 5.21 2.40 -11.64
C LYS A 57 3.91 2.34 -10.83
N PRO A 58 3.56 3.38 -10.06
CA PRO A 58 2.29 3.40 -9.33
C PRO A 58 1.10 3.31 -10.31
N PRO A 59 0.02 2.59 -9.95
CA PRO A 59 -1.14 2.47 -10.81
C PRO A 59 -1.80 3.84 -11.02
N LYS A 60 -2.09 4.18 -12.28
CA LYS A 60 -2.76 5.43 -12.72
C LYS A 60 -4.20 5.61 -12.20
N GLY A 61 -4.63 4.87 -11.20
CA GLY A 61 -5.99 4.87 -10.65
C GLY A 61 -6.08 5.04 -9.13
N SER A 62 -4.96 5.13 -8.41
CA SER A 62 -4.97 5.52 -6.99
C SER A 62 -4.99 7.06 -6.87
N VAL A 63 -6.04 7.68 -7.41
CA VAL A 63 -6.30 9.14 -7.37
C VAL A 63 -6.37 9.68 -5.93
N GLN A 64 -6.43 8.81 -4.92
CA GLN A 64 -6.49 9.22 -3.52
C GLN A 64 -5.22 9.90 -3.02
N LEU A 65 -4.07 9.78 -3.71
CA LEU A 65 -2.82 10.39 -3.26
C LEU A 65 -2.37 11.64 -4.03
N GLU A 66 -2.83 11.82 -5.27
CA GLU A 66 -2.64 13.08 -6.01
C GLU A 66 -3.35 14.28 -5.34
N LEU A 67 -4.26 14.03 -4.39
CA LEU A 67 -4.94 15.08 -3.62
C LEU A 67 -4.12 15.64 -2.44
N ILE A 68 -3.01 15.00 -2.06
CA ILE A 68 -2.16 15.45 -0.95
C ILE A 68 -0.96 16.26 -1.46
N GLU A 69 -0.45 15.95 -2.66
CA GLU A 69 0.50 16.81 -3.36
C GLU A 69 -0.28 17.89 -4.11
N GLY A 70 -0.59 18.98 -3.40
CA GLY A 70 -1.00 20.22 -4.04
C GLY A 70 0.02 20.63 -5.11
N PRO A 71 -0.39 21.33 -6.18
CA PRO A 71 0.50 21.69 -7.26
C PRO A 71 1.62 22.57 -6.72
N SER A 72 2.79 21.98 -6.48
CA SER A 72 4.04 22.69 -6.25
C SER A 72 4.64 23.09 -7.59
N ASP A 73 3.87 23.86 -8.35
CA ASP A 73 4.36 24.65 -9.48
C ASP A 73 4.07 26.13 -9.16
N GLU A 74 5.07 26.78 -8.57
CA GLU A 74 5.28 28.23 -8.61
C GLU A 74 6.78 28.49 -8.41
N PRO A 75 7.43 29.44 -9.12
CA PRO A 75 6.98 30.29 -10.23
C PRO A 75 7.63 29.95 -11.60
#